data_AF-A0A2S9FAV6-F1
#
_entry.id   AF-A0A2S9FAV6-F1
#
_cell.length_a   1.000
_cell.length_b   1.000
_cell.length_c   1.000
_cell.angle_alpha   90.00
_cell.angle_beta   90.00
_cell.angle_gamma   90.00
#
_symmetry.space_group_name_H-M   'P 1'
#
loop_
_entity.id
_entity.type
_entity.pdbx_description
1 polymer ?
#
loop_
_entity_poly.entity_id
_entity_poly.type
_entity_poly.pdbx_seq_one_letter_code
_entity_poly.pdbx_strand_id
1 'polypeptide(L)' 'REALHEALAAEHERIAGGVDSAIEIGVVDAKIDPAHTRSVVTQALAEAPARRGRHKNIPL' A
#
# COMPACT_ATOMS: atom_id res chain seq x y z
N ARG A 1 18.34 19.38 -19.17
CA ARG A 1 18.51 17.93 -18.89
C ARG A 1 17.63 17.51 -17.71
N GLU A 2 17.67 18.22 -16.58
CA GLU A 2 16.82 17.93 -15.41
C GLU A 2 15.31 18.02 -15.68
N ALA A 3 14.84 19.09 -16.34
CA ALA A 3 13.41 19.23 -16.68
C ALA A 3 12.85 18.07 -17.53
N LEU A 4 13.69 17.46 -18.38
CA LEU A 4 13.30 16.27 -19.15
C LEU A 4 13.21 15.03 -18.25
N HIS A 5 14.11 14.89 -17.28
CA HIS A 5 14.08 13.78 -16.33
C HIS A 5 12.86 13.87 -15.40
N GLU A 6 12.51 15.06 -14.91
CA GLU A 6 11.30 15.27 -14.10
C GLU A 6 10.03 14.93 -14.88
N ALA A 7 9.93 15.39 -16.14
CA ALA A 7 8.79 15.08 -17.01
C ALA A 7 8.64 13.57 -17.24
N LEU A 8 9.75 12.86 -17.47
CA LEU A 8 9.75 11.41 -17.68
C LEU A 8 9.41 10.63 -16.39
N ALA A 9 9.86 11.11 -15.22
CA ALA A 9 9.51 10.51 -13.94
C ALA A 9 8.01 10.64 -13.63
N ALA A 10 7.44 11.83 -13.86
CA ALA A 10 6.01 12.07 -13.69
C ALA A 10 5.15 11.25 -14.68
N GLU A 11 5.62 11.07 -15.91
CA GLU A 11 4.98 10.17 -16.89
C GLU A 11 5.04 8.72 -16.43
N HIS A 12 6.21 8.26 -15.96
CA HIS A 12 6.36 6.89 -15.47
C HIS A 12 5.48 6.63 -14.24
N GLU A 13 5.37 7.58 -13.31
CA GLU A 13 4.50 7.46 -12.13
C GLU A 13 3.02 7.35 -12.51
N ARG A 14 2.57 8.07 -13.55
CA ARG A 14 1.22 7.96 -14.10
C ARG A 14 0.96 6.65 -14.83
N ILE A 15 1.92 6.16 -15.64
CA ILE A 15 1.75 4.95 -16.46
C ILE A 15 1.92 3.68 -15.64
N ALA A 16 2.92 3.61 -14.76
CA ALA A 16 3.25 2.40 -14.02
C ALA A 16 2.18 2.02 -12.98
N GLY A 17 1.29 2.96 -12.64
CA GLY A 17 0.23 2.76 -11.66
C GLY A 17 0.82 2.71 -10.25
N GLY A 18 0.76 3.84 -9.55
CA GLY A 18 1.24 3.95 -8.18
C GLY A 18 0.29 3.31 -7.15
N VAL A 19 0.40 3.78 -5.91
CA VAL A 19 -0.50 3.39 -4.80
C VAL A 19 -1.98 3.57 -5.19
N ASP A 20 -2.29 4.57 -6.01
CA ASP A 20 -3.66 4.87 -6.43
C ASP A 20 -4.24 3.74 -7.30
N SER A 21 -3.46 3.14 -8.21
CA SER A 21 -3.89 1.95 -8.97
C SER A 21 -4.02 0.72 -8.09
N ALA A 22 -3.18 0.57 -7.06
CA ALA A 22 -3.28 -0.53 -6.10
C ALA A 22 -4.57 -0.45 -5.26
N ILE A 23 -5.08 0.77 -5.02
CA ILE A 23 -6.39 1.02 -4.41
C ILE A 23 -7.51 0.62 -5.36
N GLU A 24 -7.44 0.98 -6.64
CA GLU A 24 -8.46 0.63 -7.64
C GLU A 24 -8.68 -0.88 -7.77
N ILE A 25 -7.60 -1.68 -7.69
CA ILE A 25 -7.68 -3.15 -7.75
C ILE A 25 -7.96 -3.81 -6.39
N GLY A 26 -8.11 -3.03 -5.32
CA GLY A 26 -8.43 -3.50 -3.97
C GLY A 26 -7.29 -4.24 -3.26
N VAL A 27 -6.04 -4.09 -3.71
CA VAL A 27 -4.87 -4.65 -3.02
C VAL A 27 -4.42 -3.76 -1.87
N VAL A 28 -4.69 -2.45 -1.96
CA VAL A 28 -4.48 -1.46 -0.89
C VAL A 28 -5.83 -0.92 -0.45
N ASP A 29 -6.12 -1.00 0.85
CA ASP A 29 -7.40 -0.52 1.40
C ASP A 29 -7.53 1.01 1.34
N ALA A 30 -6.46 1.73 1.68
CA ALA A 30 -6.47 3.20 1.72
C ALA A 30 -5.06 3.81 1.67
N LYS A 31 -4.99 5.04 1.13
CA LYS A 31 -3.86 5.97 1.29
C LYS A 31 -4.20 6.92 2.44
N ILE A 32 -3.32 7.02 3.43
CA ILE A 32 -3.57 7.79 4.66
C ILE A 32 -2.52 8.89 4.85
N ASP A 33 -2.89 9.93 5.60
CA ASP A 33 -1.92 10.92 6.08
C ASP A 33 -0.96 10.25 7.09
N PRO A 34 0.36 10.48 6.99
CA PRO A 34 1.34 9.88 7.89
C PRO A 34 1.06 10.13 9.38
N ALA A 35 0.50 11.30 9.76
CA ALA A 35 0.16 11.63 11.14
C ALA A 35 -0.91 10.70 11.74
N HIS A 36 -1.74 10.07 10.91
CA HIS A 36 -2.81 9.15 11.33
C HIS A 36 -2.39 7.68 11.32
N THR A 37 -1.14 7.36 10.93
CA THR A 37 -0.66 5.97 10.83
C THR A 37 -0.90 5.18 12.12
N ARG A 38 -0.53 5.78 13.27
CA ARG A 38 -0.67 5.11 14.56
C ARG A 38 -2.12 4.76 14.87
N SER A 39 -3.05 5.71 14.72
CA SER A 39 -4.46 5.49 15.05
C SER A 39 -5.10 4.44 14.13
N VAL A 40 -4.84 4.52 12.83
CA VAL A 40 -5.37 3.57 11.84
C VAL A 40 -4.87 2.15 12.13
N VAL A 41 -3.58 1.98 12.42
CA VAL A 41 -3.01 0.66 12.77
C VAL A 41 -3.64 0.12 14.05
N THR A 42 -3.77 0.95 15.10
CA THR A 42 -4.36 0.48 16.35
C THR A 42 -5.82 0.07 16.19
N GLN A 43 -6.58 0.80 15.37
CA GLN A 43 -7.97 0.46 15.08
C GLN A 43 -8.07 -0.84 14.30
N ALA A 44 -7.27 -1.01 13.24
CA ALA A 44 -7.26 -2.23 12.43
C ALA A 44 -6.94 -3.48 13.27
N LEU A 45 -5.99 -3.38 14.21
CA LEU A 45 -5.67 -4.47 15.13
C LEU A 45 -6.78 -4.77 16.13
N ALA A 46 -7.48 -3.74 16.62
CA ALA A 46 -8.60 -3.91 17.56
C ALA A 46 -9.84 -4.53 16.90
N GLU A 47 -10.08 -4.20 15.63
CA GLU A 47 -11.19 -4.74 14.82
C GLU A 47 -10.89 -6.14 14.28
N ALA A 48 -9.62 -6.51 14.12
CA ALA A 48 -9.23 -7.81 13.61
C ALA A 48 -9.63 -8.94 14.57
N PRO A 49 -10.39 -9.95 14.11
CA PRO A 49 -10.74 -11.09 14.95
C PRO A 49 -9.50 -11.92 15.30
N ALA A 50 -9.46 -12.45 16.52
CA ALA A 50 -8.43 -13.40 16.92
C ALA A 50 -8.49 -14.65 16.02
N ARG A 51 -7.36 -15.00 15.39
CA ARG A 51 -7.24 -16.16 14.50
C ARG A 51 -5.93 -16.89 14.75
N ARG A 52 -5.94 -18.22 14.58
CA ARG A 52 -4.71 -19.04 14.55
C ARG A 52 -4.27 -19.24 13.11
N GLY A 53 -2.96 -19.17 12.86
CA GLY A 53 -2.38 -19.44 11.56
C GLY A 53 -2.67 -20.87 11.07
N ARG A 54 -2.88 -21.02 9.75
CA ARG A 54 -2.94 -22.34 9.12
C ARG A 54 -1.52 -22.83 8.88
N HIS A 55 -1.04 -23.73 9.74
CA HIS A 55 0.30 -24.29 9.61
C HIS A 55 0.36 -25.24 8.40
N LYS A 56 1.35 -25.03 7.53
CA LYS A 56 1.62 -25.82 6.31
C LYS A 56 3.14 -25.94 6.11
N ASN A 57 3.54 -26.73 5.12
CA ASN A 57 4.94 -27.00 4.81
C ASN A 57 5.49 -25.93 3.86
N ILE A 58 5.98 -24.81 4.40
CA ILE A 58 6.63 -23.77 3.58
C ILE A 58 7.91 -24.34 2.94
N PRO A 59 8.31 -23.87 1.74
CA PRO A 59 9.63 -24.22 1.18
C PRO A 59 10.75 -23.86 2.17
N LEU A 60 11.72 -24.77 2.30
CA LEU A 60 12.91 -24.62 3.14
C LEU A 60 14.18 -24.58 2.29
#